data_AF-A0A6I1KZP5-F1
#
_entry.id   AF-A0A6I1KZP5-F1
#
_cell.length_a   1.000
_cell.length_b   1.000
_cell.length_c   1.000
_cell.angle_alpha   90.00
_cell.angle_beta   90.00
_cell.angle_gamma   90.00
#
_symmetry.space_group_name_H-M   'P 1'
#
loop_
_entity.id
_entity.type
_entity.pdbx_description
1 polymer ?
#
loop_
_entity_poly.entity_id
_entity_poly.type
_entity_poly.pdbx_seq_one_letter_code
_entity_poly.pdbx_strand_id
1 'polypeptide(L)'
;MQRVMLLMADKTLSTLRVHQIDGLPKDADQLSLDVTQNTLLQRLLQKSAQVRLNPENHAQFAALLPPVLRRLFNGEHLLLRSLSANGRVVMLAIVDQGGGPFSETTVQAFGKTAQCIEKALHSFTNRSS
;
A
#
# COMPACT_ATOMS: atom_id res chain seq x y z
N MET A 1 0.30 10.19 10.10
CA MET A 1 0.27 8.75 9.83
C MET A 1 1.14 8.14 10.89
N GLN A 2 0.68 7.11 11.59
CA GLN A 2 1.43 6.50 12.70
C GLN A 2 2.09 5.21 12.29
N ARG A 3 1.47 4.46 11.36
CA ARG A 3 1.98 3.17 10.90
C ARG A 3 2.05 3.17 9.38
N VAL A 4 3.15 2.67 8.84
CA VAL A 4 3.36 2.51 7.39
C VAL A 4 4.03 1.17 7.12
N MET A 5 3.60 0.55 6.02
CA MET A 5 4.27 -0.57 5.38
C MET A 5 4.41 -0.25 3.88
N LEU A 6 5.64 -0.28 3.38
CA LEU A 6 5.94 -0.21 1.95
C LEU A 6 6.30 -1.61 1.47
N LEU A 7 5.57 -2.10 0.48
CA LEU A 7 5.84 -3.37 -0.17
C LEU A 7 6.31 -3.15 -1.61
N MET A 8 7.36 -3.85 -2.01
CA MET A 8 7.87 -3.86 -3.39
C MET A 8 7.30 -5.05 -4.15
N ALA A 9 6.80 -4.78 -5.36
CA ALA A 9 6.36 -5.83 -6.27
C ALA A 9 7.55 -6.46 -6.99
N ASP A 10 7.49 -7.77 -7.21
CA ASP A 10 8.47 -8.44 -8.07
C ASP A 10 8.24 -8.13 -9.57
N LYS A 11 9.17 -8.64 -10.40
CA LYS A 11 9.12 -8.44 -11.87
C LYS A 11 7.94 -9.14 -12.55
N THR A 12 7.29 -10.09 -11.87
CA THR A 12 6.13 -10.86 -12.39
C THR A 12 4.79 -10.39 -11.83
N LEU A 13 4.79 -9.41 -10.90
CA LEU A 13 3.62 -8.96 -10.13
C LEU A 13 2.93 -10.12 -9.37
N SER A 14 3.70 -11.15 -9.00
CA SER A 14 3.21 -12.33 -8.27
C SER A 14 3.41 -12.21 -6.77
N THR A 15 4.40 -11.44 -6.33
CA THR A 15 4.71 -11.27 -4.91
C THR A 15 4.90 -9.81 -4.53
N LEU A 16 4.48 -9.48 -3.31
CA LEU A 16 4.77 -8.21 -2.65
C LEU A 16 5.60 -8.49 -1.40
N ARG A 17 6.80 -7.93 -1.32
CA ARG A 17 7.69 -8.10 -0.16
C ARG A 17 7.83 -6.78 0.56
N VAL A 18 7.79 -6.82 1.89
CA VAL A 18 8.04 -5.63 2.70
C VAL A 18 9.45 -5.13 2.44
N HIS A 19 9.55 -3.82 2.28
CA HIS A 19 10.80 -3.09 2.06
C HIS A 19 11.07 -2.08 3.17
N GLN A 20 10.00 -1.53 3.76
CA GLN A 20 10.09 -0.61 4.88
C GLN A 20 8.85 -0.75 5.74
N ILE A 21 9.03 -0.72 7.06
CA ILE A 21 7.96 -0.50 8.03
C ILE A 21 8.32 0.63 8.98
N ASP A 22 7.29 1.29 9.51
CA ASP A 22 7.40 2.17 10.67
C ASP A 22 6.10 2.07 11.48
N GLY A 23 6.21 2.13 12.81
CA GLY A 23 5.08 1.94 13.74
C GLY A 23 4.46 0.53 13.76
N LEU A 24 5.11 -0.49 13.17
CA LEU A 24 4.65 -1.89 13.14
C LEU A 24 5.61 -2.83 13.89
N PRO A 25 5.14 -4.03 14.30
CA PRO A 25 6.00 -5.08 14.84
C PRO A 25 7.17 -5.42 13.90
N LYS A 26 8.38 -5.59 14.45
CA LYS A 26 9.62 -5.78 13.67
C LYS A 26 9.61 -7.04 12.79
N ASP A 27 8.90 -8.08 13.21
CA ASP A 27 8.73 -9.32 12.44
C ASP A 27 7.91 -9.12 11.15
N ALA A 28 7.13 -8.05 11.05
CA ALA A 28 6.42 -7.70 9.82
C ALA A 28 7.38 -7.30 8.67
N ASP A 29 8.64 -6.98 8.95
CA ASP A 29 9.64 -6.62 7.94
C ASP A 29 9.99 -7.78 6.99
N GLN A 30 9.77 -9.03 7.43
CA GLN A 30 10.01 -10.23 6.63
C GLN A 30 8.78 -10.70 5.85
N LEU A 31 7.68 -9.94 5.90
CA LEU A 31 6.43 -10.35 5.29
C LEU A 31 6.53 -10.35 3.75
N SER A 32 6.09 -11.47 3.16
CA SER A 32 5.84 -11.62 1.72
C SER A 32 4.39 -12.03 1.49
N LEU A 33 3.72 -11.35 0.57
CA LEU A 33 2.34 -11.62 0.18
C LEU A 33 2.31 -12.23 -1.21
N ASP A 34 1.56 -13.33 -1.34
CA ASP A 34 1.23 -13.89 -2.65
C ASP A 34 0.05 -13.11 -3.26
N VAL A 35 0.33 -12.43 -4.37
CA VAL A 35 -0.65 -11.63 -5.11
C VAL A 35 -1.60 -12.55 -5.86
N THR A 36 -1.14 -13.70 -6.34
CA THR A 36 -1.93 -14.60 -7.20
C THR A 36 -3.14 -15.20 -6.46
N GLN A 37 -3.08 -15.26 -5.14
CA GLN A 37 -4.15 -15.78 -4.28
C GLN A 37 -5.08 -14.68 -3.71
N ASN A 38 -4.90 -13.41 -4.09
CA ASN A 38 -5.68 -12.31 -3.54
C ASN A 38 -6.12 -11.29 -4.61
N THR A 39 -7.42 -11.25 -4.90
CA THR A 39 -8.00 -10.39 -5.94
C THR A 39 -7.83 -8.88 -5.66
N LEU A 40 -7.82 -8.46 -4.39
CA LEU A 40 -7.58 -7.05 -4.06
C LEU A 40 -6.16 -6.64 -4.42
N LEU A 41 -5.17 -7.45 -4.06
CA LEU A 41 -3.77 -7.20 -4.44
C LEU A 41 -3.59 -7.23 -5.95
N GLN A 42 -4.20 -8.19 -6.66
CA GLN A 42 -4.17 -8.23 -8.13
C GLN A 42 -4.66 -6.93 -8.75
N ARG A 43 -5.81 -6.42 -8.29
CA ARG A 43 -6.37 -5.16 -8.79
C ARG A 43 -5.46 -3.97 -8.49
N LEU A 44 -4.89 -3.91 -7.29
CA LEU A 44 -3.97 -2.85 -6.87
C LEU A 44 -2.65 -2.87 -7.68
N LEU A 45 -2.20 -4.04 -8.16
CA LEU A 45 -1.00 -4.15 -8.99
C LEU A 45 -1.26 -4.03 -10.49
N GLN A 46 -2.47 -4.37 -10.95
CA GLN A 46 -2.84 -4.27 -12.35
C GLN A 46 -2.96 -2.81 -12.80
N LYS A 47 -3.53 -1.95 -11.96
CA LYS A 47 -3.71 -0.52 -12.25
C LYS A 47 -3.45 0.29 -10.99
N SER A 48 -2.75 1.42 -11.15
CA SER A 48 -2.55 2.36 -10.06
C SER A 48 -3.89 2.77 -9.45
N ALA A 49 -4.06 2.50 -8.16
CA ALA A 49 -5.30 2.76 -7.44
C ALA A 49 -5.03 3.20 -6.00
N GLN A 50 -6.06 3.74 -5.36
CA GLN A 50 -6.11 4.01 -3.93
C GLN A 50 -7.39 3.42 -3.36
N VAL A 51 -7.27 2.66 -2.27
CA VAL A 51 -8.38 2.11 -1.52
C VAL A 51 -8.34 2.73 -0.13
N ARG A 52 -9.50 3.25 0.32
CA ARG A 52 -9.67 3.84 1.65
C ARG A 52 -10.72 3.05 2.40
N LEU A 53 -10.30 2.46 3.52
CA LEU A 53 -11.20 1.84 4.48
C LEU A 53 -11.64 2.90 5.48
N ASN A 54 -12.92 2.84 5.83
CA ASN A 54 -13.59 3.63 6.85
C ASN A 54 -14.73 2.78 7.45
N PRO A 55 -15.31 3.18 8.59
CA PRO A 55 -16.37 2.40 9.24
C PRO A 55 -17.53 2.04 8.31
N GLU A 56 -17.85 2.89 7.33
CA GLU A 56 -18.95 2.64 6.38
C GLU A 56 -18.69 1.47 5.42
N ASN A 57 -17.42 1.18 5.10
CA ASN A 57 -17.07 0.15 4.11
C ASN A 57 -16.14 -0.94 4.66
N HIS A 58 -15.68 -0.81 5.92
CA HIS A 58 -14.63 -1.65 6.50
C HIS A 58 -15.00 -3.12 6.48
N ALA A 59 -16.22 -3.50 6.88
CA ALA A 59 -16.66 -4.89 6.90
C ALA A 59 -16.52 -5.59 5.54
N GLN A 60 -16.81 -4.86 4.45
CA GLN A 60 -16.71 -5.38 3.09
C GLN A 60 -15.25 -5.47 2.62
N PHE A 61 -14.47 -4.40 2.80
CA PHE A 61 -13.10 -4.34 2.27
C PHE A 61 -12.09 -5.11 3.12
N ALA A 62 -12.26 -5.15 4.44
CA ALA A 62 -11.38 -5.90 5.32
C ALA A 62 -11.42 -7.41 5.00
N ALA A 63 -12.58 -7.95 4.62
CA ALA A 63 -12.69 -9.34 4.18
C ALA A 63 -11.81 -9.68 2.96
N LEU A 64 -11.51 -8.67 2.12
CA LEU A 64 -10.65 -8.82 0.94
C LEU A 64 -9.15 -8.70 1.26
N LEU A 65 -8.80 -8.18 2.44
CA LEU A 65 -7.41 -8.07 2.86
C LEU A 65 -6.83 -9.46 3.19
N PRO A 66 -5.57 -9.73 2.78
CA PRO A 66 -4.81 -10.86 3.29
C PRO A 66 -4.90 -10.95 4.82
N PRO A 67 -5.13 -12.15 5.41
CA PRO A 67 -5.36 -12.29 6.86
C PRO A 67 -4.27 -11.66 7.73
N VAL A 68 -3.01 -11.70 7.28
CA VAL A 68 -1.88 -11.08 7.98
C VAL A 68 -1.99 -9.55 8.02
N LEU A 69 -2.44 -8.91 6.94
CA LEU A 69 -2.62 -7.46 6.91
C LEU A 69 -3.75 -7.02 7.83
N ARG A 70 -4.84 -7.78 7.92
CA ARG A 70 -5.91 -7.53 8.89
C ARG A 70 -5.44 -7.58 10.34
N ARG A 71 -4.52 -8.50 10.66
CA ARG A 71 -3.96 -8.61 12.01
C ARG A 71 -3.03 -7.44 12.33
N LEU A 72 -2.21 -7.01 11.38
CA LEU A 72 -1.27 -5.90 11.56
C LEU A 72 -1.97 -4.54 11.63
N PHE A 73 -3.02 -4.36 10.82
CA PHE A 73 -3.85 -3.15 10.75
C PHE A 73 -5.27 -3.47 11.21
N ASN A 74 -5.46 -3.53 12.53
CA ASN A 74 -6.68 -3.98 13.19
C ASN A 74 -7.80 -2.93 13.34
N GLY A 75 -7.58 -1.69 12.89
CA GLY A 75 -8.58 -0.62 12.97
C GLY A 75 -9.40 -0.47 11.70
N GLU A 76 -10.43 0.37 11.77
CA GLU A 76 -11.40 0.52 10.67
C GLU A 76 -10.95 1.49 9.57
N HIS A 77 -9.90 2.27 9.85
CA HIS A 77 -9.35 3.25 8.92
C HIS A 77 -7.99 2.78 8.39
N LEU A 78 -7.91 2.55 7.08
CA LEU A 78 -6.70 2.11 6.40
C LEU A 78 -6.64 2.72 5.00
N LEU A 79 -5.45 3.12 4.55
CA LEU A 79 -5.20 3.53 3.17
C LEU A 79 -4.25 2.54 2.50
N LEU A 80 -4.63 2.04 1.33
CA LEU A 80 -3.77 1.28 0.44
C LEU A 80 -3.58 2.08 -0.85
N ARG A 81 -2.35 2.31 -1.26
CA ARG A 81 -2.03 3.10 -2.45
C ARG A 81 -0.95 2.43 -3.28
N SER A 82 -1.29 2.09 -4.51
CA SER A 82 -0.33 1.65 -5.52
C SER A 82 0.58 2.82 -5.91
N LEU A 83 1.85 2.55 -6.16
CA LEU A 83 2.80 3.52 -6.69
C LEU A 83 3.37 2.98 -7.99
N SER A 84 3.21 3.76 -9.05
CA SER A 84 3.60 3.36 -10.41
C SER A 84 4.86 4.06 -10.90
N ALA A 85 5.66 3.32 -11.66
CA ALA A 85 6.77 3.83 -12.45
C ALA A 85 6.60 3.33 -13.90
N ASN A 86 6.69 4.22 -14.88
CA ASN A 86 6.59 3.89 -16.31
C ASN A 86 5.34 3.07 -16.67
N GLY A 87 4.18 3.46 -16.13
CA GLY A 87 2.90 2.78 -16.40
C GLY A 87 2.70 1.45 -15.67
N ARG A 88 3.67 0.99 -14.88
CA ARG A 88 3.62 -0.26 -14.12
C ARG A 88 3.60 0.02 -12.61
N VAL A 89 2.77 -0.69 -11.85
CA VAL A 89 2.83 -0.64 -10.38
C VAL A 89 4.09 -1.38 -9.90
N VAL A 90 4.90 -0.70 -9.09
CA VAL A 90 6.17 -1.25 -8.57
C VAL A 90 6.16 -1.36 -7.05
N MET A 91 5.27 -0.63 -6.37
CA MET A 91 5.20 -0.59 -4.92
C MET A 91 3.74 -0.43 -4.46
N LEU A 92 3.43 -0.96 -3.27
CA LEU A 92 2.17 -0.75 -2.55
C LEU A 92 2.48 -0.14 -1.19
N ALA A 93 1.92 1.03 -0.92
CA ALA A 93 1.95 1.66 0.40
C ALA A 93 0.68 1.34 1.18
N ILE A 94 0.83 0.91 2.42
CA ILE A 94 -0.27 0.68 3.36
C ILE A 94 -0.03 1.56 4.58
N VAL A 95 -0.97 2.44 4.93
CA VAL A 95 -0.80 3.41 6.01
C VAL A 95 -2.05 3.55 6.86
N ASP A 96 -1.86 3.80 8.15
CA ASP A 96 -2.93 4.23 9.05
C ASP A 96 -2.51 5.23 10.14
N GLN A 97 -3.48 5.57 11.00
CA GLN A 97 -3.32 6.44 12.16
C GLN A 97 -3.62 5.66 13.45
N GLY A 98 -3.03 4.47 13.60
CA GLY A 98 -3.33 3.59 14.74
C GLY A 98 -4.77 3.07 14.71
N GLY A 99 -5.34 2.92 13.51
CA GLY A 99 -6.74 2.53 13.30
C GLY A 99 -7.77 3.66 13.38
N GLY A 100 -7.38 4.88 13.76
CA GLY A 100 -8.27 6.04 13.86
C GLY A 100 -8.48 6.81 12.54
N PRO A 101 -9.43 7.76 12.51
CA PRO A 101 -9.81 8.47 11.29
C PRO A 101 -8.67 9.31 10.71
N PHE A 102 -8.66 9.43 9.39
CA PHE A 102 -7.82 10.40 8.69
C PHE A 102 -8.56 11.72 8.52
N SER A 103 -7.90 12.84 8.85
CA SER A 103 -8.35 14.15 8.37
C SER A 103 -8.21 14.25 6.84
N GLU A 104 -9.07 15.03 6.20
CA GLU A 104 -9.02 15.23 4.74
C GLU A 104 -7.66 15.75 4.28
N THR A 105 -7.09 16.70 5.03
CA THR A 105 -5.75 17.25 4.77
C THR A 105 -4.68 16.15 4.77
N THR A 106 -4.78 15.18 5.67
CA THR A 106 -3.84 14.04 5.73
C THR A 106 -3.97 13.17 4.48
N VAL A 107 -5.20 12.87 4.04
CA VAL A 107 -5.43 12.06 2.84
C VAL A 107 -4.92 12.76 1.59
N GLN A 108 -5.13 14.07 1.48
CA GLN A 108 -4.62 14.88 0.37
C GLN A 108 -3.10 14.96 0.37
N ALA A 109 -2.48 15.20 1.53
CA ALA A 109 -1.02 15.24 1.68
C ALA A 109 -0.39 13.88 1.32
N PHE A 110 -1.04 12.78 1.70
CA PHE A 110 -0.63 11.44 1.29
C PHE A 110 -0.62 11.29 -0.24
N GLY A 111 -1.70 11.70 -0.91
CA GLY A 111 -1.81 11.63 -2.36
C GLY A 111 -0.72 12.43 -3.06
N LYS A 112 -0.40 13.63 -2.56
CA LYS A 112 0.71 14.45 -3.08
C LYS A 112 2.07 13.79 -2.85
N THR A 113 2.29 13.20 -1.68
CA THR A 113 3.52 12.47 -1.36
C THR A 113 3.71 11.28 -2.30
N ALA A 114 2.66 10.49 -2.51
CA ALA A 114 2.64 9.38 -3.46
C ALA A 114 3.00 9.86 -4.89
N GLN A 115 2.39 10.94 -5.36
CA GLN A 115 2.70 11.52 -6.68
C GLN A 115 4.16 11.97 -6.80
N CYS A 116 4.73 12.58 -5.75
CA CYS A 116 6.14 12.96 -5.75
C CYS A 116 7.06 11.72 -5.83
N ILE A 117 6.73 10.65 -5.13
CA ILE A 117 7.45 9.37 -5.22
C ILE A 117 7.37 8.82 -6.64
N GLU A 118 6.17 8.76 -7.24
CA GLU A 118 5.97 8.29 -8.63
C GLU A 118 6.80 9.12 -9.64
N LYS A 119 6.83 10.45 -9.50
CA LYS A 119 7.66 11.34 -10.34
C LYS A 119 9.15 11.10 -10.15
N ALA A 120 9.60 10.90 -8.91
CA ALA A 120 10.99 10.58 -8.61
C ALA A 120 11.38 9.24 -9.24
N LEU A 121 10.58 8.19 -9.05
CA LEU A 121 10.78 6.88 -9.65
C LEU A 121 10.91 6.98 -11.17
N HIS A 122 9.99 7.69 -11.83
CA HIS A 122 10.05 7.92 -13.28
C HIS A 122 11.37 8.60 -13.71
N SER A 123 11.77 9.65 -12.97
CA SER A 123 12.98 10.42 -13.27
C SER A 123 14.27 9.59 -13.12
N PHE A 124 14.34 8.69 -12.13
CA PHE A 124 15.51 7.82 -11.93
C PHE A 124 15.56 6.67 -12.93
N THR A 125 14.41 6.07 -13.28
CA THR A 125 14.38 4.99 -14.28
C THR A 125 14.76 5.47 -15.67
N ASN A 126 14.50 6.73 -16.01
CA ASN A 126 14.77 7.29 -17.34
C ASN A 126 16.17 7.92 -17.48
N ARG A 127 16.97 7.97 -16.41
CA ARG A 127 18.36 8.49 -16.44
C ARG A 127 19.39 7.46 -16.91
N SER A 128 18.96 6.24 -17.27
CA SER A 128 19.84 5.12 -17.64
C SER A 128 19.88 4.85 -19.15
N SER A 129 19.40 5.78 -19.97
CA SER A 129 19.33 5.66 -21.43
C SER A 129 20.17 6.72 -22.13
#